data_AF-A0A446CHZ4-F1
#
_entry.id   AF-A0A446CHZ4-F1
#
_cell.length_a   1.000
_cell.length_b   1.000
_cell.length_c   1.000
_cell.angle_alpha   90.00
_cell.angle_beta   90.00
_cell.angle_gamma   90.00
#
_symmetry.space_group_name_H-M   'P 1'
#
loop_
_entity.id
_entity.type
_entity.pdbx_description
1 polymer ?
#
loop_
_entity_poly.entity_id
_entity_poly.type
_entity_poly.pdbx_seq_one_letter_code
_entity_poly.pdbx_strand_id
1 'polypeptide(L)' 'MSIQTLSRCSIILFLSALTSGCSIGNECAWYRSSCMYEGQYEQGEEDYAESEAQRLNKNSTDRLRRSSGD' A
#
# COMPACT_ATOMS: atom_id res chain seq x y z
N MET A 1 -22.00 8.49 34.30
CA MET A 1 -21.64 7.36 33.42
C MET A 1 -20.74 6.42 34.20
N SER A 2 -21.10 5.15 34.31
CA SER A 2 -20.32 4.19 35.11
C SER A 2 -18.99 3.84 34.41
N ILE A 3 -17.93 3.60 35.18
CA ILE A 3 -16.63 3.14 34.65
C ILE A 3 -16.81 1.87 33.81
N GLN A 4 -17.77 1.02 34.17
CA GLN A 4 -18.13 -0.17 33.40
C GLN A 4 -18.72 0.18 32.02
N THR A 5 -19.52 1.24 31.91
CA THR A 5 -20.07 1.67 30.62
C THR A 5 -18.99 2.25 29.70
N LEU A 6 -18.03 2.98 30.26
CA LEU A 6 -16.91 3.54 29.48
C LEU A 6 -16.00 2.43 28.95
N SER A 7 -15.65 1.46 29.78
CA SER A 7 -14.84 0.30 29.38
C SER A 7 -15.49 -0.49 28.23
N ARG A 8 -16.81 -0.73 28.32
CA ARG A 8 -17.55 -1.44 27.27
C ARG A 8 -17.59 -0.66 25.95
N CYS A 9 -17.82 0.64 26.01
CA CYS A 9 -17.78 1.51 24.83
C CYS A 9 -16.39 1.53 24.18
N SER A 10 -15.31 1.60 24.96
CA SER A 10 -13.94 1.58 24.45
C SER A 10 -13.62 0.29 23.70
N ILE A 11 -14.04 -0.88 24.22
CA ILE A 11 -13.84 -2.16 23.54
C ILE A 11 -14.60 -2.20 22.21
N ILE A 12 -15.86 -1.76 22.20
CA ILE A 12 -16.67 -1.73 20.98
C ILE A 12 -16.07 -0.80 19.94
N LEU A 13 -15.63 0.41 20.34
CA LEU A 13 -14.98 1.36 19.44
C LEU A 13 -13.67 0.80 18.88
N PHE A 14 -12.86 0.16 19.71
CA PHE A 14 -11.61 -0.47 19.26
C PHE A 14 -11.86 -1.60 18.26
N LEU A 15 -12.82 -2.49 18.52
CA LEU A 15 -13.20 -3.54 17.59
C LEU A 15 -13.75 -2.96 16.27
N SER A 16 -14.57 -1.91 16.34
CA SER A 16 -15.08 -1.23 15.13
C SER A 16 -13.97 -0.57 14.31
N ALA A 17 -12.93 -0.06 14.96
CA ALA A 17 -11.74 0.51 14.31
C ALA A 17 -10.90 -0.56 13.61
N LEU A 18 -10.74 -1.73 14.24
CA LEU A 18 -10.05 -2.88 13.63
C LEU A 18 -10.80 -3.41 12.40
N THR A 19 -12.15 -3.36 12.42
CA THR A 19 -12.96 -3.85 11.31
C THR A 19 -13.27 -2.82 10.22
N SER A 20 -12.93 -1.54 10.42
CA SER A 20 -13.19 -0.47 9.43
C SER A 20 -12.12 -0.41 8.32
N GLY A 21 -11.11 -1.28 8.36
CA GLY A 21 -10.25 -1.57 7.22
C GLY A 21 -11.04 -2.26 6.11
N CYS A 22 -11.29 -1.53 5.02
CA CYS A 22 -12.05 -2.01 3.86
C CYS A 22 -11.22 -3.02 3.04
N SER A 23 -11.09 -4.26 3.51
CA SER A 23 -10.52 -5.40 2.75
C SER A 23 -10.79 -6.78 3.38
N ILE A 24 -11.65 -6.88 4.41
CA ILE A 24 -11.88 -8.11 5.19
C ILE A 24 -12.41 -9.29 4.34
N GLY A 25 -12.88 -9.06 3.12
CA GLY A 25 -13.33 -10.11 2.19
C GLY A 25 -12.43 -10.36 0.97
N ASN A 26 -11.28 -9.69 0.85
CA ASN A 26 -10.39 -9.89 -0.29
C ASN A 26 -9.32 -10.94 0.07
N GLU A 27 -9.28 -12.04 -0.68
CA GLU A 27 -8.26 -13.10 -0.53
C GLU A 27 -6.84 -12.52 -0.60
N CYS A 28 -6.61 -11.51 -1.43
CA CYS A 28 -5.32 -10.83 -1.58
C CYS A 28 -4.97 -9.91 -0.39
N ALA A 29 -5.93 -9.58 0.47
CA ALA A 29 -5.67 -8.80 1.68
C ALA A 29 -5.18 -9.67 2.83
N TRP A 30 -5.76 -10.88 2.95
CA TRP A 30 -5.34 -11.87 3.95
C TRP A 30 -4.13 -12.69 3.49
N TYR A 31 -4.10 -13.05 2.21
CA TYR A 31 -3.08 -13.88 1.58
C TYR A 31 -2.44 -13.13 0.42
N ARG A 32 -1.73 -12.04 0.75
CA ARG A 32 -1.06 -11.19 -0.25
C ARG A 32 -0.21 -12.00 -1.23
N SER A 33 0.54 -12.96 -0.72
CA SER A 33 1.40 -13.84 -1.53
C SER A 33 0.64 -14.63 -2.58
N SER A 34 -0.61 -15.02 -2.32
CA SER A 34 -1.44 -15.77 -3.28
C SER A 34 -1.83 -14.94 -4.50
N CYS A 35 -1.75 -13.62 -4.43
CA CYS A 35 -2.10 -12.70 -5.52
C CYS A 35 -0.90 -11.96 -6.11
N MET A 36 0.31 -12.20 -5.58
CA MET A 36 1.53 -11.67 -6.16
C MET A 36 1.99 -12.63 -7.26
N TYR A 37 2.23 -12.11 -8.46
CA TYR A 37 2.89 -12.87 -9.50
C TYR A 37 4.41 -12.78 -9.30
N GLU A 38 5.03 -13.86 -8.85
CA GLU A 38 6.47 -13.98 -8.63
C GLU A 38 7.13 -14.77 -9.78
N GLY A 39 7.01 -14.26 -10.99
CA GLY A 39 7.62 -14.82 -12.20
C GLY A 39 8.95 -14.16 -12.58
N GLN A 40 9.71 -14.80 -13.48
CA GLN A 40 10.79 -14.13 -14.19
C GLN A 40 10.23 -13.13 -15.20
N TYR A 41 11.03 -12.14 -15.60
CA TYR A 41 10.69 -11.26 -16.71
C TYR A 41 10.42 -12.06 -17.99
N GLU A 42 9.43 -11.64 -18.75
CA GLU A 42 9.22 -12.14 -20.10
C GLU A 42 10.37 -11.69 -21.02
N GLN A 43 10.54 -12.38 -22.15
CA GLN A 43 11.62 -12.07 -23.09
C GLN A 43 11.50 -10.62 -23.60
N GLY A 44 12.53 -9.81 -23.33
CA GLY A 44 12.57 -8.38 -23.67
C GLY A 44 11.84 -7.44 -22.70
N GLU A 45 11.17 -7.98 -21.68
CA GLU A 45 10.52 -7.17 -20.63
C GLU A 45 11.56 -6.51 -19.71
N GLU A 46 12.69 -7.18 -19.45
CA GLU A 46 13.77 -6.64 -18.62
C GLU A 46 14.33 -5.31 -19.16
N ASP A 47 14.67 -5.27 -20.45
CA ASP A 47 15.17 -4.05 -21.12
C ASP A 47 14.13 -2.91 -21.06
N TYR A 48 12.86 -3.26 -21.24
CA TYR A 48 11.76 -2.29 -21.13
C TYR A 48 11.62 -1.78 -19.69
N ALA A 49 11.63 -2.67 -18.70
CA ALA A 49 11.53 -2.33 -17.28
C ALA A 49 12.68 -1.42 -16.85
N GLU A 50 13.91 -1.70 -17.30
CA GLU A 50 15.07 -0.86 -16.99
C GLU A 50 14.95 0.53 -17.64
N SER A 51 14.67 0.60 -18.93
CA SER A 51 14.54 1.88 -19.64
C SER A 51 13.42 2.75 -19.07
N GLU A 52 12.30 2.14 -18.69
CA GLU A 52 11.17 2.81 -18.07
C GLU A 52 11.52 3.28 -16.64
N ALA A 53 12.24 2.47 -15.86
CA ALA A 53 12.74 2.86 -14.55
C ALA A 53 13.70 4.07 -14.64
N GLN A 54 14.61 4.10 -15.61
CA GLN A 54 15.50 5.24 -15.85
C GLN A 54 14.71 6.52 -16.19
N ARG A 55 13.70 6.41 -17.06
CA ARG A 55 12.81 7.53 -17.42
C ARG A 55 12.07 8.08 -16.21
N LEU A 56 11.55 7.20 -15.36
CA LEU A 56 10.83 7.57 -14.14
C LEU A 56 11.76 8.22 -13.10
N ASN A 57 12.98 7.71 -12.93
CA ASN A 57 14.00 8.30 -12.05
C ASN A 57 14.43 9.70 -12.51
N LYS A 58 14.53 9.91 -13.82
CA LYS A 58 14.78 11.26 -14.37
C LYS A 58 13.62 12.20 -14.04
N ASN A 59 12.39 11.77 -14.28
CA ASN A 59 11.19 12.58 -13.99
C ASN A 59 11.05 12.88 -12.49
N SER A 60 11.32 11.92 -11.61
CA SER A 60 11.29 12.14 -10.16
C SER A 60 12.36 13.15 -9.73
N THR A 61 13.59 13.03 -10.27
CA THR A 61 14.66 13.99 -9.98
C THR A 61 14.33 15.39 -10.50
N ASP A 62 13.75 15.50 -11.70
CA ASP A 62 13.34 16.78 -12.27
C ASP A 62 12.20 17.43 -11.47
N ARG A 63 11.25 16.64 -10.98
CA ARG A 63 10.23 17.12 -10.04
C ARG A 63 10.85 17.64 -8.75
N LEU A 64 11.82 16.91 -8.18
CA LEU A 64 12.54 17.34 -6.98
C LEU A 64 13.25 18.67 -7.21
N ARG A 65 14.02 18.80 -8.29
CA ARG A 65 14.69 20.06 -8.68
C ARG A 65 13.72 21.24 -8.75
N ARG A 66 12.60 21.07 -9.46
CA ARG A 66 11.57 22.11 -9.57
C ARG A 66 10.94 22.47 -8.22
N SER A 67 10.76 21.49 -7.33
CA SER A 67 10.19 21.73 -6.00
C SER A 67 11.16 22.36 -5.02
N SER A 68 12.48 22.17 -5.23
CA SER A 68 13.54 22.71 -4.37
C SER A 68 13.91 24.16 -4.69
N GLY A 69 13.30 24.78 -5.71
CA GLY A 69 13.41 26.22 -5.95
C GLY A 69 14.70 26.68 -6.66
N ASP A 70 15.26 25.83 -7.54
CA ASP A 70 16.18 26.29 -8.60
C ASP A 70 15.40 26.83 -9.81
#